data_AF-A0AAD9MVV2-F1
#
_entry.id   AF-A0AAD9MVV2-F1
#
_cell.length_a   1.000
_cell.length_b   1.000
_cell.length_c   1.000
_cell.angle_alpha   90.00
_cell.angle_beta   90.00
_cell.angle_gamma   90.00
#
_symmetry.space_group_name_H-M   'P 1'
#
loop_
_entity.id
_entity.type
_entity.pdbx_description
1 polymer ?
#
loop_
_entity_poly.entity_id
_entity_poly.type
_entity_poly.pdbx_seq_one_letter_code
_entity_poly.pdbx_strand_id
1 'polypeptide(L)'
;MRYVSCRDVEGHVASDFYCSDQPKPASVEVCIMKNCGIWRTGEWSSCSRSCGKGIASRLVACVSLEDLEHQRDKPVHCEISQRPSHEKMCNHGDCIPQKHFDIASISTNRVEHTAHWRVGPWGAVSKHLISMW
;
A
#
# COMPACT_ATOMS: atom_id res chain seq x y z
N MET A 1 -1.71 -34.38 27.26
CA MET A 1 -1.61 -35.85 27.44
C MET A 1 -2.91 -36.45 27.01
N ARG A 2 -2.90 -37.41 26.07
CA ARG A 2 -4.10 -38.08 25.55
C ARG A 2 -4.04 -39.57 25.82
N TYR A 3 -5.20 -40.19 26.02
CA TYR A 3 -5.31 -41.64 26.14
C TYR A 3 -5.22 -42.30 24.76
N VAL A 4 -4.29 -43.24 24.62
CA VAL A 4 -4.08 -44.03 23.39
C VAL A 4 -4.29 -45.50 23.73
N SER A 5 -5.19 -46.17 23.01
CA SER A 5 -5.52 -47.58 23.17
C SER A 5 -5.67 -48.24 21.81
N CYS A 6 -5.26 -49.51 21.70
CA CYS A 6 -5.61 -50.35 20.56
C CYS A 6 -7.11 -50.63 20.57
N ARG A 7 -7.77 -50.50 19.42
CA ARG A 7 -9.21 -50.78 19.28
C ARG A 7 -9.49 -51.69 18.11
N ASP A 8 -10.46 -52.58 18.28
CA ASP A 8 -10.92 -53.48 17.23
C ASP A 8 -11.89 -52.78 16.24
N VAL A 9 -12.38 -53.54 15.26
CA VAL A 9 -13.30 -53.04 14.22
C VAL A 9 -14.67 -52.60 14.77
N GLU A 10 -15.06 -53.10 15.95
CA GLU A 10 -16.29 -52.72 16.64
C GLU A 10 -16.06 -51.52 17.59
N GLY A 11 -14.80 -51.12 17.78
CA GLY A 11 -14.37 -50.00 18.60
C GLY A 11 -14.06 -50.35 20.05
N HIS A 12 -14.07 -51.63 20.45
CA HIS A 12 -13.72 -52.05 21.80
C HIS A 12 -12.20 -51.98 22.02
N VAL A 13 -11.80 -51.75 23.28
CA VAL A 13 -10.39 -51.73 23.64
C VAL A 13 -9.82 -53.14 23.57
N ALA A 14 -8.88 -53.35 22.66
CA ALA A 14 -8.19 -54.60 22.44
C ALA A 14 -6.79 -54.59 23.08
N SER A 15 -6.16 -55.76 23.12
CA SER A 15 -4.75 -55.87 23.50
C SER A 15 -3.85 -55.13 22.52
N ASP A 16 -2.85 -54.41 23.02
CA ASP A 16 -1.86 -53.69 22.21
C ASP A 16 -1.11 -54.61 21.23
N PHE A 17 -1.07 -55.92 21.48
CA PHE A 17 -0.49 -56.92 20.58
C PHE A 17 -1.10 -56.88 19.18
N TYR A 18 -2.41 -56.65 19.06
CA TYR A 18 -3.07 -56.61 17.75
C TYR A 18 -2.72 -55.36 16.92
N CYS A 19 -2.11 -54.36 17.55
CA CYS A 19 -1.67 -53.13 16.91
C CYS A 19 -0.14 -53.07 16.74
N SER A 20 0.61 -54.15 17.01
CA SER A 20 2.09 -54.14 17.02
C SER A 20 2.74 -53.83 15.68
N ASP A 21 2.03 -54.14 14.59
CA ASP A 21 2.50 -53.89 13.22
C ASP A 21 2.46 -52.40 12.83
N GLN A 22 1.86 -51.56 13.69
CA GLN A 22 1.72 -50.13 13.46
C GLN A 22 2.44 -49.34 14.56
N PRO A 23 3.03 -48.17 14.23
CA PRO A 23 3.65 -47.32 15.23
C PRO A 23 2.60 -46.80 16.22
N LYS A 24 2.81 -47.06 17.51
CA LYS A 24 1.93 -46.56 18.58
C LYS A 24 1.91 -45.03 18.56
N PRO A 25 0.73 -44.40 18.44
CA PRO A 25 0.63 -42.94 18.45
C PRO A 25 1.18 -42.34 19.75
N ALA A 26 1.82 -41.17 19.68
CA ALA A 26 2.30 -40.48 20.86
C ALA A 26 1.14 -40.15 21.83
N SER A 27 1.25 -40.61 23.07
CA SER A 27 0.33 -40.30 24.19
C SER A 27 0.63 -38.95 24.83
N VAL A 28 1.84 -38.44 24.60
CA VAL A 28 2.32 -37.16 25.07
C VAL A 28 2.75 -36.33 23.87
N GLU A 29 2.22 -35.13 23.78
CA GLU A 29 2.70 -34.09 22.88
C GLU A 29 3.44 -33.04 23.72
N VAL A 30 4.55 -32.54 23.20
CA VAL A 30 5.26 -31.44 23.84
C VAL A 30 4.44 -30.17 23.62
N CYS A 31 3.87 -29.63 24.69
CA CYS A 31 3.32 -28.28 24.66
C CYS A 31 4.50 -27.31 24.68
N ILE A 32 4.87 -26.80 23.50
CA ILE A 32 5.83 -25.69 23.42
C ILE A 32 5.08 -24.46 23.88
N MET A 33 5.31 -24.04 25.13
CA MET A 33 4.84 -22.76 25.64
C MET A 33 5.58 -21.68 24.87
N LYS A 34 4.94 -21.18 23.81
CA LYS A 34 5.56 -20.20 22.93
C LYS A 34 5.69 -18.90 23.71
N ASN A 35 6.87 -18.27 23.65
CA ASN A 35 7.00 -16.88 24.09
C ASN A 35 6.03 -16.05 23.24
N CYS A 36 4.92 -15.63 23.86
CA CYS A 36 3.89 -14.86 23.19
C CYS A 36 4.43 -13.47 22.89
N GLY A 37 4.45 -13.12 21.60
CA GLY A 37 4.70 -11.78 21.15
C GLY A 37 3.42 -11.01 20.92
N ILE A 38 3.56 -9.71 20.76
CA ILE A 38 2.52 -8.81 20.30
C ILE A 38 2.89 -8.25 18.93
N TRP A 39 1.88 -8.07 18.08
CA TRP A 39 2.05 -7.36 16.83
C TRP A 39 2.23 -5.87 17.11
N ARG A 40 3.32 -5.29 16.61
CA ARG A 40 3.54 -3.84 16.58
C ARG A 40 3.55 -3.37 15.15
N THR A 41 2.98 -2.19 14.93
CA THR A 41 2.93 -1.54 13.63
C THR A 41 3.69 -0.23 13.67
N GLY A 42 4.48 0.03 12.63
CA GLY A 42 5.05 1.35 12.38
C GLY A 42 4.03 2.31 11.78
N GLU A 43 4.49 3.52 11.49
CA GLU A 43 3.71 4.51 10.76
C GLU A 43 3.47 4.08 9.31
N TRP A 44 2.41 4.62 8.71
CA TRP A 44 2.15 4.45 7.29
C TRP A 44 3.11 5.31 6.48
N SER A 45 3.67 4.74 5.42
CA SER A 45 4.37 5.48 4.38
C SER A 45 3.41 6.41 3.64
N SER A 46 3.99 7.39 2.95
CA SER A 46 3.25 8.21 2.00
C SER A 46 2.60 7.34 0.93
N CYS A 47 1.46 7.79 0.42
CA CYS A 47 0.78 7.10 -0.69
C CYS A 47 1.75 6.97 -1.88
N SER A 48 1.78 5.79 -2.52
CA SER A 48 2.63 5.50 -3.68
C SER A 48 2.40 6.44 -4.87
N ARG A 49 1.27 7.16 -4.87
CA ARG A 49 0.94 8.20 -5.84
C ARG A 49 0.47 9.46 -5.13
N SER A 50 0.83 10.61 -5.70
CA SER A 50 0.34 11.92 -5.26
C SER A 50 -1.07 12.23 -5.79
N CYS A 51 -1.55 11.48 -6.79
CA CYS A 51 -2.90 11.55 -7.36
C CYS A 51 -3.43 10.15 -7.68
N GLY A 52 -4.74 10.03 -7.79
CA GLY A 52 -5.45 8.80 -8.10
C GLY A 52 -5.41 7.79 -6.95
N LYS A 53 -5.68 6.52 -7.30
CA LYS A 53 -5.57 5.38 -6.39
C LYS A 53 -4.11 4.95 -6.25
N GLY A 54 -3.66 4.78 -5.02
CA GLY A 54 -2.34 4.25 -4.68
C GLY A 54 -2.40 3.32 -3.47
N ILE A 55 -1.21 2.93 -3.01
CA ILE A 55 -1.03 2.06 -1.84
C ILE A 55 -0.11 2.78 -0.85
N ALA A 56 -0.46 2.74 0.43
CA ALA A 56 0.42 3.09 1.53
C ALA A 56 0.78 1.82 2.29
N SER A 57 2.04 1.69 2.68
CA SER A 57 2.60 0.52 3.36
C SER A 57 3.07 0.88 4.77
N ARG A 58 3.13 -0.08 5.69
CA ARG A 58 3.71 0.10 7.02
C ARG A 58 4.48 -1.13 7.45
N LEU A 59 5.43 -0.94 8.37
CA LEU A 59 6.09 -2.06 9.02
C LEU A 59 5.13 -2.77 9.98
N VAL A 60 5.12 -4.11 9.95
CA VAL A 60 4.39 -4.96 10.89
C VAL A 60 5.36 -6.01 11.42
N ALA A 61 5.67 -5.95 12.71
CA ALA A 61 6.64 -6.83 13.35
C ALA A 61 6.03 -7.54 14.56
N CYS A 62 6.43 -8.80 14.75
CA CYS A 62 6.12 -9.56 15.95
C CYS A 62 7.24 -9.31 16.98
N VAL A 63 6.91 -8.73 18.13
CA VAL A 63 7.89 -8.39 19.18
C VAL A 63 7.54 -9.08 20.48
N SER A 64 8.54 -9.45 21.27
CA SER A 64 8.34 -10.04 22.60
C SER A 64 7.73 -9.02 23.57
N LEU A 65 7.00 -9.51 24.58
CA LEU A 65 6.52 -8.69 25.71
C LEU A 65 7.61 -8.44 26.76
N GLU A 66 8.62 -9.31 26.80
CA GLU A 66 9.75 -9.22 27.71
C GLU A 66 10.92 -8.57 26.97
N ASP A 67 11.01 -7.24 27.01
CA ASP A 67 12.19 -6.47 26.56
C ASP A 67 13.31 -6.46 27.62
N LEU A 68 13.49 -7.57 28.34
CA LEU A 68 14.53 -7.72 29.35
C LEU A 68 15.28 -9.03 29.10
N GLU A 69 16.59 -8.89 28.91
CA GLU A 69 17.59 -9.95 28.87
C GLU A 69 17.80 -10.68 27.54
N HIS A 70 18.39 -9.96 26.57
CA HIS A 70 19.53 -10.38 25.73
C HIS A 70 19.54 -11.75 25.01
N GLN A 71 18.51 -12.58 25.07
CA GLN A 71 18.40 -13.83 24.33
C GLN A 71 17.73 -13.55 22.98
N ARG A 72 18.52 -12.97 22.07
CA ARG A 72 18.15 -12.67 20.68
C ARG A 72 17.76 -13.92 19.84
N ASP A 73 17.91 -15.13 20.38
CA ASP A 73 17.69 -16.40 19.67
C ASP A 73 16.36 -17.11 19.99
N LYS A 74 15.53 -16.58 20.90
CA LYS A 74 14.22 -17.20 21.14
C LYS A 74 13.21 -16.76 20.06
N PRO A 75 12.61 -17.70 19.30
CA PRO A 75 11.58 -17.35 18.32
C PRO A 75 10.34 -16.83 19.04
N VAL A 76 10.05 -15.54 18.88
CA VAL A 76 8.81 -14.92 19.34
C VAL A 76 7.66 -15.38 18.45
N HIS A 77 6.55 -15.77 19.06
CA HIS A 77 5.37 -16.21 18.33
C HIS A 77 4.19 -15.25 18.52
N CYS A 78 3.69 -14.72 17.41
CA CYS A 78 2.45 -13.94 17.38
C CYS A 78 1.37 -14.73 16.64
N GLU A 79 0.13 -14.61 17.12
CA GLU A 79 -1.04 -15.21 16.47
C GLU A 79 -1.24 -14.59 15.08
N ILE A 80 -1.13 -15.40 14.01
CA ILE A 80 -1.19 -14.93 12.62
C ILE A 80 -2.58 -14.36 12.32
N SER A 81 -3.62 -14.92 12.93
CA SER A 81 -5.01 -14.45 12.80
C SER A 81 -5.20 -13.00 13.26
N GLN A 82 -4.30 -12.51 14.11
CA GLN A 82 -4.31 -11.14 14.65
C GLN A 82 -3.34 -10.20 13.92
N ARG A 83 -2.63 -10.67 12.88
CA ARG A 83 -1.63 -9.86 12.17
C ARG A 83 -2.30 -8.64 11.51
N PRO A 84 -1.90 -7.41 11.88
CA PRO A 84 -2.42 -6.21 11.24
C PRO A 84 -2.05 -6.14 9.76
N SER A 85 -2.86 -5.45 8.95
CA SER A 85 -2.54 -5.21 7.55
C SER A 85 -1.25 -4.39 7.40
N HIS A 86 -0.38 -4.77 6.48
CA HIS A 86 0.85 -4.03 6.16
C HIS A 86 0.65 -3.04 5.00
N GLU A 87 -0.51 -3.09 4.33
CA GLU A 87 -0.88 -2.23 3.21
C GLU A 87 -2.29 -1.69 3.39
N LYS A 88 -2.53 -0.51 2.84
CA LYS A 88 -3.86 0.09 2.68
C LYS A 88 -3.96 0.86 1.37
N MET A 89 -5.17 0.95 0.84
CA MET A 89 -5.44 1.82 -0.31
C MET A 89 -5.53 3.28 0.14
N CYS A 90 -5.03 4.17 -0.71
CA CYS A 90 -5.18 5.61 -0.59
C CYS A 90 -5.73 6.18 -1.91
N ASN A 91 -6.51 7.26 -1.81
CA ASN A 91 -7.05 7.97 -2.98
C ASN A 91 -6.85 9.46 -2.79
N HIS A 92 -6.11 10.10 -3.70
CA HIS A 92 -5.79 11.52 -3.66
C HIS A 92 -6.57 12.35 -4.70
N GLY A 93 -7.69 11.82 -5.20
CA GLY A 93 -8.48 12.46 -6.27
C GLY A 93 -7.91 12.20 -7.65
N ASP A 94 -8.63 12.56 -8.71
CA ASP A 94 -8.21 12.19 -10.07
C ASP A 94 -6.88 12.83 -10.48
N CYS A 95 -6.06 12.07 -11.20
CA CYS A 95 -4.85 12.62 -11.78
C CYS A 95 -5.22 13.58 -12.92
N ILE A 96 -4.69 14.80 -12.86
CA ILE A 96 -4.81 15.73 -13.97
C ILE A 96 -3.99 15.16 -15.13
N PRO A 97 -4.61 14.86 -16.29
CA PRO A 97 -3.86 14.43 -17.45
C PRO A 97 -2.90 15.56 -17.85
N GLN A 98 -1.59 15.25 -17.85
CA GLN A 98 -0.58 16.13 -18.43
C GLN A 98 -0.93 16.26 -19.91
N LYS A 99 -1.61 17.34 -20.31
CA LYS A 99 -1.73 17.67 -21.73
C LYS A 99 -0.32 17.94 -22.22
N HIS A 100 0.20 17.03 -23.03
CA HIS A 100 1.34 17.34 -23.89
C HIS A 100 0.95 18.58 -24.68
N PHE A 101 1.54 19.73 -24.34
CA PHE A 101 1.52 20.87 -25.23
C PHE A 101 2.40 20.45 -26.39
N ASP A 102 1.78 20.00 -27.48
CA ASP A 102 2.45 19.93 -28.76
C ASP A 102 2.88 21.37 -29.10
N ILE A 103 4.12 21.70 -28.76
CA ILE A 103 4.74 22.93 -29.25
C ILE A 103 4.76 22.74 -30.77
N ALA A 104 3.81 23.37 -31.47
CA ALA A 104 3.80 23.40 -32.91
C ALA A 104 5.17 23.91 -33.35
N SER A 105 6.01 23.01 -33.86
CA SER A 105 7.26 23.38 -34.50
C SER A 105 6.88 24.23 -35.69
N ILE A 106 7.13 25.53 -35.63
CA ILE A 106 6.99 26.45 -36.76
C ILE A 106 7.98 25.95 -37.82
N SER A 107 7.52 25.10 -38.73
CA SER A 107 8.35 24.50 -39.78
C SER A 107 8.47 25.41 -41.00
N THR A 108 7.75 26.53 -41.05
CA THR A 108 7.76 27.44 -42.20
C THR A 108 7.58 28.90 -41.78
N ASN A 109 8.56 29.75 -42.10
CA ASN A 109 8.39 31.20 -42.18
C ASN A 109 7.69 31.58 -43.50
N ARG A 110 6.48 31.07 -43.72
CA ARG A 110 5.69 31.44 -44.90
C ARG A 110 4.66 32.49 -44.49
N VAL A 111 5.01 33.77 -44.68
CA VAL A 111 4.05 34.87 -44.61
C VAL A 111 3.26 34.86 -45.92
N GLU A 112 2.13 34.16 -45.93
CA GLU A 112 1.16 34.28 -47.01
C GLU A 112 -0.09 34.98 -46.48
N HIS A 113 -0.28 36.21 -46.99
CA HIS A 113 -1.51 37.01 -47.00
C HIS A 113 -2.06 37.50 -45.66
N THR A 114 -1.59 38.66 -45.17
CA THR A 114 -2.44 39.60 -44.42
C THR A 114 -2.16 41.06 -44.79
N ALA A 115 -2.39 41.41 -46.06
CA ALA A 115 -2.60 42.82 -46.39
C ALA A 115 -3.86 43.31 -45.67
N HIS A 116 -3.74 44.36 -44.86
CA HIS A 116 -4.84 44.95 -44.09
C HIS A 116 -4.99 46.43 -44.42
N TRP A 117 -6.22 46.94 -44.38
CA TRP A 117 -6.51 48.35 -44.60
C TRP A 117 -5.86 49.21 -43.52
N ARG A 118 -5.25 50.32 -43.94
CA ARG A 118 -4.76 51.38 -43.04
C ARG A 118 -5.53 52.65 -43.32
N VAL A 119 -6.09 53.23 -42.28
CA VAL A 119 -6.60 54.59 -42.30
C VAL A 119 -5.43 55.55 -42.08
N GLY A 120 -5.25 56.48 -43.03
CA GLY A 120 -4.31 57.59 -42.89
C GLY A 120 -4.77 58.61 -41.85
N PRO A 121 -3.90 59.56 -41.45
CA PRO A 121 -4.28 60.61 -40.52
C PRO A 121 -5.44 61.45 -41.09
N TRP A 122 -6.41 61.76 -40.24
CA TRP A 122 -7.49 62.69 -40.59
C TRP A 122 -6.88 64.03 -40.99
N GLY A 123 -7.20 64.52 -42.19
CA GLY A 123 -6.85 65.87 -42.62
C GLY A 123 -7.38 66.89 -41.60
N ALA A 124 -6.54 67.86 -41.22
CA ALA A 124 -6.88 68.84 -40.19
C ALA A 124 -8.14 69.62 -40.59
N VAL A 125 -9.20 69.51 -39.79
CA VAL A 125 -10.29 70.48 -39.80
C VAL A 125 -10.12 71.36 -38.57
N SER A 126 -9.81 72.62 -38.85
CA SER A 126 -9.60 73.73 -37.93
C SER A 126 -10.70 73.80 -36.85
N LYS A 127 -10.30 73.69 -35.58
CA LYS A 127 -11.01 74.34 -34.48
C LYS A 127 -10.11 75.46 -33.96
N HIS A 128 -10.24 76.63 -34.56
CA HIS A 128 -9.79 77.88 -33.97
C HIS A 128 -10.50 78.08 -32.62
N LEU A 129 -9.70 78.22 -31.56
CA LEU A 129 -9.77 79.19 -30.45
C LEU A 129 -11.13 79.28 -29.70
N ILE A 130 -11.20 79.26 -28.37
CA ILE A 130 -10.61 80.27 -27.47
C ILE A 130 -10.52 79.67 -26.05
N SER A 131 -9.39 79.99 -25.42
CA SER A 131 -9.02 79.86 -24.02
C SER A 131 -9.73 80.87 -23.11
N MET A 132 -9.83 80.53 -21.81
CA MET A 132 -10.00 81.44 -20.66
C MET A 132 -11.40 82.06 -20.47
N TRP A 133 -12.09 81.65 -19.39
CA TRP A 133 -12.40 82.47 -18.20
C TRP A 133 -12.48 81.53 -16.99
#